data_AF-A0A9J6H113-F1
#
_entry.id   AF-A0A9J6H113-F1
#
_cell.length_a   1.000
_cell.length_b   1.000
_cell.length_c   1.000
_cell.angle_alpha   90.00
_cell.angle_beta   90.00
_cell.angle_gamma   90.00
#
_symmetry.space_group_name_H-M   'P 1'
#
loop_
_entity.id
_entity.type
_entity.pdbx_description
1 polymer ?
#
loop_
_entity_poly.entity_id
_entity_poly.type
_entity_poly.pdbx_seq_one_letter_code
_entity_poly.pdbx_strand_id
1 'polypeptide(L)'
;MQTVDRCRDILSVITELISFVTGSPKRLHWFKTFQEEEESVSLVKFCPTRWTLKASSLSSVLKNYRPLILFLQEVASERSQSSAKASGLAKALSKFQTYFMLKLMELVFSRLETVSSALQKRSLMLDEAKRMIKAARESISELRHSFPRFWAESLAEASELEIEEPSIPASKKKNSTPLRRWIWGSCVPLY
;
A
#
# COMPACT_ATOMS: atom_id res chain seq x y z
N MET A 1 -18.42 2.39 1.18
CA MET A 1 -17.57 1.56 0.29
C MET A 1 -16.25 2.25 -0.09
N GLN A 2 -16.20 3.58 -0.25
CA GLN A 2 -15.00 4.33 -0.70
C GLN A 2 -13.68 4.04 0.05
N THR A 3 -13.71 3.67 1.33
CA THR A 3 -12.48 3.44 2.13
C THR A 3 -11.81 2.09 1.81
N VAL A 4 -12.60 1.08 1.44
CA VAL A 4 -12.07 -0.25 1.07
C VAL A 4 -11.43 -0.20 -0.32
N ASP A 5 -11.96 0.65 -1.21
CA ASP A 5 -11.41 0.87 -2.55
C ASP A 5 -9.95 1.37 -2.47
N ARG A 6 -9.66 2.29 -1.53
CA ARG A 6 -8.29 2.79 -1.32
C ARG A 6 -7.32 1.69 -0.92
N CYS A 7 -7.71 0.76 -0.05
CA CYS A 7 -6.85 -0.36 0.33
C CYS A 7 -6.55 -1.26 -0.87
N ARG A 8 -7.53 -1.48 -1.74
CA ARG A 8 -7.35 -2.27 -2.97
C ARG A 8 -6.39 -1.57 -3.94
N ASP A 9 -6.54 -0.27 -4.11
CA ASP A 9 -5.69 0.52 -5.01
C ASP A 9 -4.23 0.51 -4.52
N ILE A 10 -4.01 0.66 -3.21
CA ILE A 10 -2.68 0.54 -2.60
C ILE A 10 -2.10 -0.85 -2.85
N LEU A 11 -2.86 -1.92 -2.65
CA LEU A 11 -2.39 -3.27 -2.95
C LEU A 11 -2.02 -3.45 -4.43
N SER A 12 -2.78 -2.84 -5.36
CA SER A 12 -2.42 -2.85 -6.79
C SER A 12 -1.08 -2.16 -7.01
N VAL A 13 -0.90 -0.96 -6.46
CA VAL A 13 0.36 -0.19 -6.58
C VAL A 13 1.54 -0.99 -6.02
N ILE A 14 1.40 -1.61 -4.85
CA ILE A 14 2.46 -2.43 -4.26
C ILE A 14 2.74 -3.69 -5.09
N THR A 15 1.70 -4.33 -5.64
CA THR A 15 1.86 -5.49 -6.53
C THR A 15 2.65 -5.10 -7.79
N GLU A 16 2.31 -3.96 -8.37
CA GLU A 16 2.97 -3.41 -9.55
C GLU A 16 4.41 -3.01 -9.26
N LEU A 17 4.67 -2.43 -8.09
CA LEU A 17 6.00 -2.07 -7.61
C LEU A 17 6.89 -3.31 -7.49
N ILE A 18 6.43 -4.33 -6.77
CA ILE A 18 7.20 -5.58 -6.59
C ILE A 18 7.44 -6.24 -7.95
N SER A 19 6.41 -6.30 -8.80
CA SER A 19 6.54 -6.87 -10.16
C SER A 19 7.46 -6.04 -11.04
N PHE A 20 7.51 -4.73 -10.87
CA PHE A 20 8.42 -3.86 -11.60
C PHE A 20 9.87 -4.16 -11.23
N VAL A 21 10.21 -4.18 -9.94
CA VAL A 21 11.59 -4.47 -9.48
C VAL A 21 11.99 -5.91 -9.85
N THR A 22 11.17 -6.89 -9.49
CA THR A 22 11.50 -8.32 -9.64
C THR A 22 11.26 -8.87 -11.05
N GLY A 23 10.61 -8.11 -11.93
CA GLY A 23 10.29 -8.53 -13.30
C GLY A 23 11.48 -8.53 -14.26
N SER A 24 12.66 -8.06 -13.83
CA SER A 24 13.89 -8.14 -14.61
C SER A 24 15.08 -8.41 -13.67
N PRO A 25 15.92 -9.43 -13.94
CA PRO A 25 17.12 -9.70 -13.15
C PRO A 25 18.06 -8.49 -13.08
N LYS A 26 18.16 -7.71 -14.17
CA LYS A 26 18.95 -6.48 -14.21
C LYS A 26 18.45 -5.44 -13.20
N ARG A 27 17.13 -5.19 -13.18
CA ARG A 27 16.52 -4.24 -12.23
C ARG A 27 16.62 -4.73 -10.79
N LEU A 28 16.46 -6.03 -10.56
CA LEU A 28 16.62 -6.60 -9.23
C LEU A 28 18.05 -6.45 -8.72
N HIS A 29 19.05 -6.75 -9.56
CA HIS A 29 20.46 -6.58 -9.19
C HIS A 29 20.77 -5.11 -8.91
N TRP A 30 20.27 -4.20 -9.74
CA TRP A 30 20.45 -2.78 -9.53
C TRP A 30 19.75 -2.29 -8.25
N PHE A 31 18.54 -2.74 -7.96
CA PHE A 31 17.87 -2.43 -6.70
C PHE A 31 18.69 -2.86 -5.48
N LYS A 32 19.37 -4.01 -5.54
CA LYS A 32 20.24 -4.49 -4.46
C LYS A 32 21.41 -3.56 -4.17
N THR A 33 21.88 -2.74 -5.12
CA THR A 33 22.96 -1.77 -4.86
C THR A 33 22.51 -0.62 -3.96
N PHE A 34 21.21 -0.42 -3.80
CA PHE A 34 20.62 0.56 -2.88
C PHE A 34 20.28 -0.03 -1.51
N GLN A 35 20.43 -1.35 -1.33
CA GLN A 35 20.25 -2.00 -0.04
C GLN A 35 21.58 -1.99 0.72
N GLU A 36 21.53 -1.65 2.01
CA GLU A 36 22.68 -1.86 2.90
C GLU A 36 22.87 -3.37 3.11
N GLU A 37 24.11 -3.85 3.15
CA GLU A 37 24.40 -5.29 3.22
C GLU A 37 23.79 -5.94 4.47
N GLU A 38 23.76 -5.22 5.60
CA GLU A 38 23.20 -5.69 6.87
C GLU A 38 21.65 -5.70 6.91
N GLU A 39 20.97 -4.86 6.12
CA GLU A 39 19.50 -4.73 6.11
C GLU A 39 18.83 -5.30 4.84
N SER A 40 19.55 -6.13 4.07
CA SER A 40 19.13 -6.62 2.76
C SER A 40 17.94 -7.60 2.80
N VAL A 41 16.73 -7.06 2.98
CA VAL A 41 15.48 -7.84 2.93
C VAL A 41 15.03 -8.00 1.48
N SER A 42 14.83 -9.23 1.02
CA SER A 42 14.27 -9.48 -0.32
C SER A 42 12.79 -9.13 -0.38
N LEU A 43 12.36 -8.53 -1.50
CA LEU A 43 10.95 -8.26 -1.76
C LEU A 43 10.17 -9.57 -1.93
N VAL A 44 9.06 -9.70 -1.20
CA VAL A 44 8.18 -10.85 -1.26
C VAL A 44 6.99 -10.54 -2.18
N LYS A 45 6.75 -11.39 -3.18
CA LYS A 45 5.59 -11.27 -4.08
C LYS A 45 4.32 -11.66 -3.35
N PHE A 46 3.23 -10.94 -3.64
CA PHE A 46 1.91 -11.38 -3.20
C PHE A 46 1.53 -12.73 -3.82
N CYS A 47 0.93 -13.58 -3.00
CA CYS A 47 0.30 -14.81 -3.46
C CYS A 47 -1.16 -14.50 -3.89
N PRO A 48 -1.53 -14.68 -5.17
CA PRO A 48 -2.87 -14.32 -5.66
C PRO A 48 -4.00 -15.06 -4.93
N THR A 49 -3.76 -16.31 -4.54
CA THR A 49 -4.75 -17.22 -3.94
C THR A 49 -4.80 -17.13 -2.42
N ARG A 50 -3.85 -16.46 -1.76
CA ARG A 50 -3.76 -16.35 -0.30
C ARG A 50 -3.70 -14.91 0.14
N TRP A 51 -4.85 -14.35 0.49
CA TRP A 51 -4.96 -12.97 0.96
C TRP A 51 -4.22 -12.73 2.27
N THR A 52 -3.94 -13.79 3.02
CA THR A 52 -3.33 -13.77 4.36
C THR A 52 -1.81 -13.68 4.34
N LEU A 53 -1.15 -13.93 3.20
CA LEU A 53 0.30 -13.75 3.00
C LEU A 53 0.70 -12.30 2.66
N LYS A 54 -0.24 -11.36 2.73
CA LYS A 54 0.03 -9.96 2.39
C LYS A 54 0.92 -9.29 3.42
N ALA A 55 0.90 -9.67 4.71
CA ALA A 55 1.66 -8.95 5.73
C ALA A 55 3.17 -9.04 5.49
N SER A 56 3.72 -10.23 5.24
CA SER A 56 5.15 -10.40 4.88
C SER A 56 5.56 -9.60 3.64
N SER A 57 4.70 -9.54 2.63
CA SER A 57 4.93 -8.75 1.41
C SER A 57 4.94 -7.25 1.69
N LEU A 58 3.94 -6.75 2.42
CA LEU A 58 3.88 -5.34 2.82
C LEU A 58 5.05 -4.95 3.73
N SER A 59 5.40 -5.82 4.68
CA SER A 59 6.55 -5.65 5.57
C SER A 59 7.86 -5.59 4.78
N SER A 60 8.05 -6.46 3.77
CA SER A 60 9.23 -6.41 2.91
C SER A 60 9.36 -5.09 2.14
N VAL A 61 8.24 -4.47 1.77
CA VAL A 61 8.24 -3.16 1.10
C VAL A 61 8.51 -2.03 2.10
N LEU A 62 7.95 -2.09 3.30
CA LEU A 62 8.21 -1.10 4.35
C LEU A 62 9.69 -1.07 4.75
N LYS A 63 10.31 -2.24 4.93
CA LYS A 63 11.75 -2.33 5.24
C LYS A 63 12.65 -1.81 4.12
N ASN A 64 12.16 -1.83 2.89
CA ASN A 64 12.89 -1.37 1.71
C ASN A 64 12.43 0.00 1.21
N TYR A 65 11.66 0.76 2.00
CA TYR A 65 10.94 1.92 1.47
C TYR A 65 11.88 2.98 0.88
N ARG A 66 12.93 3.34 1.61
CA ARG A 66 13.96 4.29 1.16
C ARG A 66 14.76 3.77 -0.05
N PRO A 67 15.35 2.55 -0.01
CA PRO A 67 16.00 1.97 -1.20
C PRO A 67 15.11 1.94 -2.44
N LEU A 68 13.81 1.67 -2.28
CA LEU A 68 12.85 1.63 -3.39
C LEU A 68 12.64 3.02 -4.00
N ILE A 69 12.53 4.07 -3.19
CA ILE A 69 12.38 5.45 -3.70
C ILE A 69 13.61 5.85 -4.49
N LEU A 70 14.81 5.66 -3.94
CA LEU A 70 16.08 6.01 -4.60
C LEU A 70 16.25 5.26 -5.92
N PHE A 71 16.02 3.94 -5.90
CA PHE A 71 16.05 3.12 -7.10
C PHE A 71 15.07 3.62 -8.19
N LEU A 72 13.83 3.96 -7.82
CA LEU A 72 12.84 4.43 -8.78
C LEU A 72 13.18 5.81 -9.36
N GLN A 73 13.74 6.70 -8.55
CA GLN A 73 14.22 8.01 -9.01
C GLN A 73 15.37 7.86 -10.01
N GLU A 74 16.30 6.95 -9.76
CA GLU A 74 17.40 6.67 -10.67
C GLU A 74 16.92 6.02 -11.98
N VAL A 75 16.03 5.03 -11.93
CA VAL A 75 15.44 4.44 -13.14
C VAL A 75 14.61 5.46 -13.93
N ALA A 76 14.00 6.44 -13.25
CA ALA A 76 13.30 7.54 -13.89
C ALA A 76 14.26 8.48 -14.63
N SER A 77 15.51 8.64 -14.18
CA SER A 77 16.51 9.55 -14.80
C SER A 77 17.10 8.99 -16.10
N GLU A 78 17.22 7.66 -16.25
CA GLU A 78 17.82 6.97 -17.41
C GLU A 78 17.12 7.20 -18.77
N ARG A 79 15.97 7.89 -18.83
CA ARG A 79 15.17 8.10 -20.06
C ARG A 79 14.90 6.81 -20.86
N SER A 80 14.71 5.68 -20.17
CA SER A 80 14.37 4.40 -20.77
C SER A 80 12.86 4.21 -20.94
N GLN A 81 12.43 3.15 -21.64
CA GLN A 81 11.00 2.76 -21.70
C GLN A 81 10.39 2.50 -20.31
N SER A 82 11.22 2.23 -19.30
CA SER A 82 10.79 2.03 -17.92
C SER A 82 10.73 3.33 -17.09
N SER A 83 11.28 4.44 -17.60
CA SER A 83 11.39 5.72 -16.87
C SER A 83 10.03 6.29 -16.48
N ALA A 84 9.06 6.31 -17.40
CA ALA A 84 7.72 6.83 -17.12
C ALA A 84 7.00 6.04 -16.02
N LYS A 85 7.15 4.70 -16.04
CA LYS A 85 6.57 3.82 -15.02
C LYS A 85 7.27 3.99 -13.67
N ALA A 86 8.59 4.06 -13.66
CA ALA A 86 9.37 4.30 -12.45
C ALA A 86 9.01 5.66 -11.81
N SER A 87 8.89 6.72 -12.61
CA SER A 87 8.47 8.04 -12.15
C SER A 87 7.07 8.01 -11.54
N GLY A 88 6.12 7.30 -12.16
CA GLY A 88 4.78 7.13 -11.62
C GLY A 88 4.76 6.41 -10.27
N LEU A 89 5.54 5.34 -10.13
CA LEU A 89 5.69 4.59 -8.88
C LEU A 89 6.40 5.41 -7.79
N ALA A 90 7.45 6.15 -8.14
CA ALA A 90 8.15 7.05 -7.21
C ALA A 90 7.19 8.09 -6.64
N LYS A 91 6.43 8.78 -7.51
CA LYS A 91 5.39 9.74 -7.10
C LYS A 91 4.28 9.12 -6.25
N ALA A 92 4.00 7.83 -6.44
CA ALA A 92 3.03 7.14 -5.61
C ALA A 92 3.57 6.90 -4.20
N LEU A 93 4.84 6.50 -4.06
CA LEU A 93 5.51 6.28 -2.77
C LEU A 93 5.84 7.58 -2.03
N SER A 94 6.11 8.67 -2.73
CA SER A 94 6.36 9.97 -2.09
C SER A 94 5.15 10.56 -1.37
N LYS A 95 3.94 10.01 -1.56
CA LYS A 95 2.73 10.49 -0.88
C LYS A 95 2.59 9.87 0.49
N PHE A 96 2.40 10.72 1.52
CA PHE A 96 2.11 10.26 2.89
C PHE A 96 1.01 9.22 2.95
N GLN A 97 -0.09 9.44 2.22
CA GLN A 97 -1.23 8.54 2.22
C GLN A 97 -0.84 7.11 1.82
N THR A 98 0.08 6.95 0.85
CA THR A 98 0.53 5.62 0.42
C THR A 98 1.30 4.93 1.52
N TYR A 99 2.26 5.63 2.13
CA TYR A 99 3.07 5.11 3.23
C TYR A 99 2.23 4.77 4.47
N PHE A 100 1.37 5.69 4.89
CA PHE A 100 0.48 5.49 6.02
C PHE A 100 -0.46 4.30 5.82
N MET A 101 -1.09 4.20 4.64
CA MET A 101 -1.97 3.06 4.34
C MET A 101 -1.20 1.75 4.29
N LEU A 102 0.02 1.75 3.76
CA LEU A 102 0.89 0.57 3.76
C LEU A 102 1.18 0.08 5.18
N LYS A 103 1.58 0.98 6.09
CA LYS A 103 1.79 0.67 7.53
C LYS A 103 0.52 0.15 8.19
N LEU A 104 -0.61 0.82 7.96
CA LEU A 104 -1.89 0.42 8.55
C LEU A 104 -2.31 -0.98 8.09
N MET A 105 -2.13 -1.27 6.80
CA MET A 105 -2.46 -2.58 6.24
C MET A 105 -1.54 -3.68 6.76
N GLU A 106 -0.24 -3.40 6.89
CA GLU A 106 0.71 -4.34 7.50
C GLU A 106 0.34 -4.65 8.95
N LEU A 107 0.01 -3.62 9.75
CA LEU A 107 -0.40 -3.76 11.15
C LEU A 107 -1.66 -4.62 11.32
N VAL A 108 -2.66 -4.43 10.45
CA VAL A 108 -3.90 -5.22 10.51
C VAL A 108 -3.68 -6.64 9.98
N PHE A 109 -2.97 -6.81 8.86
CA PHE A 109 -2.76 -8.13 8.27
C PHE A 109 -1.83 -9.00 9.09
N SER A 110 -0.82 -8.45 9.77
CA SER A 110 0.07 -9.22 10.65
C SER A 110 -0.70 -9.89 11.80
N ARG A 111 -1.68 -9.20 12.39
CA ARG A 111 -2.57 -9.77 13.42
C ARG A 111 -3.48 -10.86 12.89
N LEU A 112 -3.95 -10.74 11.64
CA LEU A 112 -4.83 -11.72 11.00
C LEU A 112 -4.08 -12.93 10.46
N GLU A 113 -2.81 -12.79 10.05
CA GLU A 113 -2.01 -13.87 9.48
C GLU A 113 -1.77 -15.00 10.49
N THR A 114 -1.51 -14.66 11.76
CA THR A 114 -1.39 -15.64 12.85
C THR A 114 -2.64 -16.51 12.98
N VAL A 115 -3.81 -15.89 13.00
CA VAL A 115 -5.08 -16.61 13.16
C VAL A 115 -5.42 -17.41 11.91
N SER A 116 -5.24 -16.83 10.72
CA SER A 116 -5.43 -17.57 9.46
C SER A 116 -4.57 -18.83 9.41
N SER A 117 -3.31 -18.73 9.81
CA SER A 117 -2.36 -19.85 9.74
C SER A 117 -2.75 -20.96 10.73
N ALA A 118 -3.23 -20.58 11.91
CA ALA A 118 -3.73 -21.53 12.90
C ALA A 118 -5.03 -22.21 12.45
N LEU A 119 -5.98 -21.47 11.88
CA LEU A 119 -7.26 -22.00 11.39
C LEU A 119 -7.09 -23.04 10.28
N GLN A 120 -5.97 -23.04 9.57
CA GLN A 120 -5.67 -24.02 8.51
C GLN A 120 -5.10 -25.34 9.06
N LYS A 121 -4.82 -25.45 10.37
CA LYS A 121 -4.31 -26.69 10.98
C LYS A 121 -5.42 -27.72 11.14
N ARG A 122 -5.20 -28.93 10.63
CA ARG A 122 -6.18 -30.04 10.72
C ARG A 122 -6.46 -30.52 12.14
N SER A 123 -5.53 -30.29 13.06
CA SER A 123 -5.64 -30.67 14.47
C SER A 123 -6.38 -29.65 15.33
N LEU A 124 -6.90 -28.57 14.74
CA LEU A 124 -7.49 -27.47 15.50
C LEU A 124 -8.88 -27.84 16.01
N MET A 125 -9.07 -27.67 17.32
CA MET A 125 -10.37 -27.86 17.95
C MET A 125 -11.27 -26.63 17.73
N LEU A 126 -12.58 -26.85 17.61
CA LEU A 126 -13.54 -25.78 17.30
C LEU A 126 -13.61 -24.70 18.41
N ASP A 127 -13.51 -25.09 19.67
CA ASP A 127 -13.48 -24.17 20.81
C ASP A 127 -12.23 -23.28 20.77
N GLU A 128 -11.08 -23.84 20.40
CA GLU A 128 -9.84 -23.10 20.20
C GLU A 128 -9.99 -22.11 19.05
N ALA A 129 -10.52 -22.54 17.90
CA ALA A 129 -10.80 -21.68 16.77
C ALA A 129 -11.67 -20.47 17.16
N LYS A 130 -12.74 -20.69 17.95
CA LYS A 130 -13.61 -19.62 18.46
C LYS A 130 -12.85 -18.64 19.35
N ARG A 131 -12.00 -19.14 20.27
CA ARG A 131 -11.16 -18.29 21.13
C ARG A 131 -10.21 -17.44 20.29
N MET A 132 -9.56 -18.03 19.28
CA MET A 132 -8.62 -17.31 18.41
C MET A 132 -9.29 -16.19 17.62
N ILE A 133 -10.48 -16.43 17.06
CA ILE A 133 -11.24 -15.41 16.32
C ILE A 133 -11.67 -14.27 17.27
N LYS A 134 -12.11 -14.60 18.49
CA LYS A 134 -12.46 -13.61 19.51
C LYS A 134 -11.26 -12.73 19.88
N ALA A 135 -10.12 -13.35 20.16
CA ALA A 135 -8.88 -12.64 20.48
C ALA A 135 -8.41 -11.74 19.32
N ALA A 136 -8.53 -12.19 18.06
CA ALA A 136 -8.21 -11.38 16.89
C ALA A 136 -9.08 -10.12 16.81
N ARG A 137 -10.38 -10.26 17.08
CA ARG A 137 -11.33 -9.15 17.08
C ARG A 137 -10.99 -8.14 18.18
N GLU A 138 -10.69 -8.62 19.38
CA GLU A 138 -10.28 -7.78 20.50
C GLU A 138 -8.98 -7.04 20.18
N SER A 139 -7.96 -7.73 19.67
CA SER A 139 -6.70 -7.12 19.25
C SER A 139 -6.88 -6.02 18.19
N ILE A 140 -7.71 -6.24 17.16
CA ILE A 140 -8.02 -5.21 16.16
C ILE A 140 -8.80 -4.04 16.78
N SER A 141 -9.66 -4.30 17.76
CA SER A 141 -10.38 -3.24 18.48
C SER A 141 -9.41 -2.36 19.27
N GLU A 142 -8.43 -2.97 19.94
CA GLU A 142 -7.40 -2.27 20.72
C GLU A 142 -6.56 -1.32 19.87
N LEU A 143 -6.25 -1.70 18.62
CA LEU A 143 -5.52 -0.83 17.68
C LEU A 143 -6.21 0.52 17.43
N ARG A 144 -7.53 0.62 17.64
CA ARG A 144 -8.25 1.88 17.50
C ARG A 144 -7.91 2.86 18.62
N HIS A 145 -7.65 2.36 19.82
CA HIS A 145 -7.29 3.18 20.97
C HIS A 145 -5.85 3.71 20.86
N SER A 146 -4.94 2.95 20.24
CA SER A 146 -3.56 3.35 19.99
C SER A 146 -3.38 4.17 18.71
N PHE A 147 -4.46 4.53 18.01
CA PHE A 147 -4.40 5.30 16.77
C PHE A 147 -3.62 6.61 16.87
N PRO A 148 -3.78 7.46 17.91
CA PRO A 148 -3.06 8.73 17.98
C PRO A 148 -1.54 8.54 18.03
N ARG A 149 -1.09 7.51 18.76
CA ARG A 149 0.32 7.13 18.84
C ARG A 149 0.82 6.63 17.48
N PHE A 150 0.09 5.71 16.86
CA PHE A 150 0.42 5.19 15.54
C PHE A 150 0.51 6.30 14.47
N TRP A 151 -0.38 7.29 14.54
CA TRP A 151 -0.36 8.45 13.65
C TRP A 151 0.90 9.30 13.86
N ALA A 152 1.25 9.61 15.11
CA ALA A 152 2.46 10.38 15.43
C ALA A 152 3.74 9.66 14.99
N GLU A 153 3.85 8.35 15.25
CA GLU A 153 4.98 7.51 14.81
C GLU A 153 5.08 7.51 13.27
N SER A 154 3.94 7.38 12.57
CA SER A 154 3.92 7.40 11.10
C SER A 154 4.33 8.75 10.52
N LEU A 155 4.05 9.86 11.21
CA LEU A 155 4.52 11.19 10.80
C LEU A 155 6.02 11.36 11.00
N ALA A 156 6.54 10.92 12.14
CA ALA A 156 7.97 10.95 12.43
C ALA A 156 8.76 10.16 11.38
N GLU A 157 8.38 8.90 11.15
CA GLU A 157 9.05 8.06 10.15
C GLU A 157 8.88 8.60 8.71
N ALA A 158 7.73 9.20 8.37
CA ALA A 158 7.55 9.82 7.06
C ALA A 158 8.48 11.02 6.86
N SER A 159 8.74 11.80 7.92
CA SER A 159 9.69 12.92 7.86
C SER A 159 11.13 12.46 7.67
N GLU A 160 11.53 11.35 8.30
CA GLU A 160 12.85 10.73 8.11
C GLU A 160 13.04 10.17 6.69
N LEU A 161 11.97 9.72 6.07
CA LEU A 161 11.94 9.18 4.71
C LEU A 161 11.74 10.25 3.62
N GLU A 162 11.71 11.53 3.97
CA GLU A 162 11.47 12.67 3.06
C GLU A 162 10.17 12.54 2.23
N ILE A 163 9.13 11.99 2.85
CA ILE A 163 7.79 11.81 2.24
C ILE A 163 7.01 13.12 2.38
N GLU A 164 6.13 13.40 1.41
CA GLU A 164 5.23 14.58 1.44
C GLU A 164 4.44 14.65 2.76
N GLU A 165 4.08 15.85 3.20
CA GLU A 165 3.22 16.04 4.37
C GLU A 165 1.80 15.48 4.17
N PRO A 166 1.08 15.14 5.26
CA PRO A 166 -0.29 14.69 5.19
C PRO A 166 -1.19 15.76 4.55
N SER A 167 -1.53 15.59 3.28
CA SER A 167 -2.51 16.44 2.61
C SER A 167 -3.93 15.97 2.90
N ILE A 168 -4.76 16.88 3.42
CA ILE A 168 -6.21 16.66 3.46
C ILE A 168 -6.68 16.78 2.01
N PRO A 169 -7.31 15.74 1.42
CA PRO A 169 -7.78 15.84 0.05
C PRO A 169 -8.79 16.97 -0.02
N ALA A 170 -8.46 18.01 -0.79
CA ALA A 170 -9.38 19.10 -1.05
C ALA A 170 -10.70 18.50 -1.59
N SER A 171 -11.81 18.83 -0.94
CA SER A 171 -13.13 18.41 -1.40
C SER A 171 -13.30 18.92 -2.83
N LYS A 172 -13.22 18.02 -3.82
CA LYS A 172 -13.50 18.38 -5.22
C LYS A 172 -14.95 18.83 -5.24
N LYS A 173 -15.18 20.14 -5.38
CA LYS A 173 -16.49 20.67 -5.76
C LYS A 173 -16.88 19.88 -7.01
N LYS A 174 -17.96 19.11 -6.94
CA LYS A 174 -18.54 18.51 -8.14
C LYS A 174 -18.95 19.71 -8.99
N ASN A 175 -18.21 19.98 -10.07
CA ASN A 175 -18.69 20.91 -11.07
C ASN A 175 -20.02 20.34 -11.54
N SER A 176 -21.12 21.00 -11.20
CA SER A 176 -22.43 20.66 -11.75
C SER A 176 -22.34 20.93 -13.24
N THR A 177 -22.07 19.90 -14.04
CA THR A 177 -22.28 19.99 -15.47
C THR A 177 -23.75 20.37 -15.65
N PRO A 178 -24.07 21.55 -16.22
CA PRO A 178 -25.47 21.94 -16.42
C PRO A 178 -26.12 20.86 -17.28
N LEU A 179 -27.29 20.39 -16.85
CA LEU A 179 -28.06 19.40 -17.60
C LEU A 179 -28.28 19.95 -19.02
N ARG A 180 -27.80 19.25 -20.04
CA ARG A 180 -28.02 19.64 -21.43
C ARG A 180 -29.28 18.98 -21.94
N ARG A 181 -30.19 19.77 -22.51
CA ARG A 181 -31.38 19.25 -23.20
C ARG A 181 -31.13 19.27 -24.71
N TRP A 182 -31.38 18.15 -25.37
CA TRP A 182 -31.37 18.09 -26.83
C TRP A 182 -32.73 18.54 -27.34
N ILE A 183 -32.75 19.65 -28.09
CA ILE A 183 -33.95 20.19 -28.72
C ILE A 183 -33.59 20.42 -30.20
N TRP A 184 -34.25 19.68 -31.10
CA TRP A 184 -34.23 19.88 -32.55
C TRP A 184 -32.85 20.21 -33.14
N GLY A 185 -31.91 19.27 -33.02
CA GLY A 185 -30.59 19.35 -33.68
C GLY A 185 -29.55 20.25 -33.01
N SER A 186 -29.87 20.89 -31.87
CA SER A 186 -28.92 21.73 -31.12
C SER A 186 -28.90 21.38 -29.63
N CYS A 187 -27.71 21.46 -29.03
CA CYS A 187 -27.48 21.16 -27.61
C CYS A 187 -27.50 22.46 -26.79
N VAL A 188 -28.55 22.69 -25.99
CA VAL A 188 -28.73 23.94 -25.22
C VAL A 188 -28.55 23.68 -23.72
N PRO A 189 -27.78 24.52 -22.97
CA PRO A 189 -27.69 24.42 -21.51
C PRO A 189 -29.03 24.74 -20.84
N LEU A 190 -29.43 23.94 -19.83
CA LEU A 190 -30.50 24.34 -18.90
C LEU A 190 -29.89 25.31 -17.87
N TYR A 191 -30.31 26.57 -17.93
CA TYR A 191 -30.07 27.57 -16.88
C TYR A 191 -31.13 27.47 -15.80
#